data_AF-A0A559T698-F1
#
_entry.id   AF-A0A559T698-F1
#
_cell.length_a   1.000
_cell.length_b   1.000
_cell.length_c   1.000
_cell.angle_alpha   90.00
_cell.angle_beta   90.00
_cell.angle_gamma   90.00
#
_symmetry.space_group_name_H-M   'P 1'
#
loop_
_entity.id
_entity.type
_entity.pdbx_description
1 polymer ?
#
loop_
_entity_poly.entity_id
_entity_poly.type
_entity_poly.pdbx_seq_one_letter_code
_entity_poly.pdbx_strand_id
1 'polypeptide(L)'
;MILIVCTDDDSLVTIANRSIIKNPLTFGLHYQVFQELLPPLAKYENLFIIAHGAFLGDNGMPVIGDQEEDFYLNGSTLYQSIAAIIPGDYQGNVYIDACESADNTEEMLSFAETFYVYFRDKHKDSHVFGVNGCSSGLIPLPDDPKWIPVTLV
;
A
#
# COMPACT_ATOMS: atom_id res chain seq x y z
N MET A 1 -3.53 4.91 -9.41
CA MET A 1 -3.10 5.97 -8.46
C MET A 1 -1.95 5.46 -7.62
N ILE A 2 -1.02 6.32 -7.23
CA ILE A 2 -0.01 6.01 -6.20
C ILE A 2 -0.35 6.79 -4.93
N LEU A 3 -0.35 6.13 -3.78
CA LEU A 3 -0.41 6.76 -2.47
C LEU A 3 0.93 6.57 -1.77
N ILE A 4 1.49 7.66 -1.28
CA ILE A 4 2.73 7.70 -0.53
C ILE A 4 2.34 7.82 0.95
N VAL A 5 2.72 6.82 1.73
CA VAL A 5 2.42 6.74 3.17
C VAL A 5 3.70 7.06 3.95
N CYS A 6 4.04 8.34 3.97
CA CYS A 6 5.12 8.91 4.77
C CYS A 6 4.86 10.41 5.00
N THR A 7 5.45 10.97 6.05
CA THR A 7 5.30 12.39 6.37
C THR A 7 6.27 13.29 5.61
N ASP A 8 7.55 12.93 5.42
CA ASP A 8 8.51 13.84 4.75
C ASP A 8 9.63 13.10 3.98
N ASP A 9 9.30 12.00 3.29
CA ASP A 9 10.29 11.25 2.51
C ASP A 9 10.32 11.63 1.00
N ASP A 10 11.27 12.50 0.64
CA ASP A 10 11.54 12.91 -0.74
C ASP A 10 11.97 11.75 -1.66
N SER A 11 12.50 10.66 -1.10
CA SER A 11 12.94 9.49 -1.86
C SER A 11 11.75 8.71 -2.41
N LEU A 12 10.67 8.53 -1.64
CA LEU A 12 9.43 7.90 -2.07
C LEU A 12 8.70 8.76 -3.10
N VAL A 13 8.69 10.09 -2.92
CA VAL A 13 8.18 11.03 -3.93
C VAL A 13 8.99 10.91 -5.23
N THR A 14 10.31 10.80 -5.14
CA THR A 14 11.19 10.59 -6.29
C THR A 14 10.92 9.24 -6.98
N ILE A 15 10.70 8.17 -6.22
CA ILE A 15 10.37 6.83 -6.73
C ILE A 15 9.02 6.86 -7.46
N ALA A 16 8.00 7.48 -6.88
CA ALA A 16 6.68 7.62 -7.49
C ALA A 16 6.77 8.38 -8.82
N ASN A 17 7.44 9.54 -8.82
CA ASN A 17 7.62 10.35 -10.03
C ASN A 17 8.36 9.59 -11.14
N ARG A 18 9.47 8.91 -10.81
CA ARG A 18 10.21 8.11 -11.79
C ARG A 18 9.40 6.92 -12.31
N SER A 19 8.58 6.31 -11.47
CA SER A 19 7.71 5.19 -11.86
C SER A 19 6.63 5.65 -12.85
N ILE A 20 6.00 6.80 -12.59
CA ILE A 20 5.03 7.45 -13.49
C ILE A 20 5.69 7.78 -14.84
N ILE A 21 6.85 8.45 -14.83
CA ILE A 21 7.55 8.82 -16.06
C ILE A 21 7.91 7.59 -16.90
N LYS A 22 8.34 6.51 -16.26
CA LYS A 22 8.75 5.28 -16.94
C LYS A 22 7.56 4.48 -17.47
N ASN A 23 6.44 4.44 -16.74
CA ASN A 23 5.26 3.63 -17.09
C ASN A 23 3.94 4.43 -16.91
N PRO A 24 3.72 5.49 -17.71
CA PRO A 24 2.60 6.43 -17.52
C PRO A 24 1.22 5.83 -17.83
N LEU A 25 1.16 4.68 -18.50
CA LEU A 25 -0.09 3.94 -18.75
C LEU A 25 -0.50 3.05 -17.57
N THR A 26 0.43 2.75 -16.67
CA THR A 26 0.20 1.87 -15.51
C THR A 26 -0.02 2.68 -14.25
N PHE A 27 0.80 3.72 -14.05
CA PHE A 27 0.75 4.55 -12.86
C PHE A 27 0.05 5.88 -13.15
N GLY A 28 -1.04 6.12 -12.42
CA GLY A 28 -1.65 7.44 -12.33
C GLY A 28 -0.82 8.41 -11.48
N LEU A 29 -1.40 9.57 -11.14
CA LEU A 29 -0.76 10.54 -10.25
C LEU A 29 -0.47 9.95 -8.86
N HIS A 30 0.50 10.55 -8.18
CA HIS A 30 0.82 10.22 -6.80
C HIS A 30 0.21 11.24 -5.83
N TYR A 31 -0.09 10.81 -4.61
CA TYR A 31 -0.58 11.66 -3.53
C TYR A 31 0.04 11.25 -2.19
N GLN A 32 0.32 12.21 -1.32
CA GLN A 32 0.80 11.93 0.04
C GLN A 32 -0.38 11.83 1.02
N VAL A 33 -0.48 10.69 1.69
CA VAL A 33 -1.53 10.45 2.69
C VAL A 33 -1.35 11.42 3.85
N PHE A 34 -2.46 12.00 4.34
CA PHE A 34 -2.55 13.00 5.40
C PHE A 34 -2.08 14.42 5.09
N GLN A 35 -1.43 14.66 3.95
CA GLN A 35 -1.03 16.00 3.53
C GLN A 35 -1.95 16.59 2.47
N GLU A 36 -2.55 15.71 1.66
CA GLU A 36 -3.32 16.12 0.50
C GLU A 36 -4.76 15.63 0.60
N LEU A 37 -5.65 16.37 -0.07
CA LEU A 37 -7.00 15.88 -0.34
C LEU A 37 -6.90 14.80 -1.42
N LEU A 38 -7.11 13.55 -1.02
CA LEU A 38 -7.07 12.42 -1.94
C LEU A 38 -8.30 12.42 -2.85
N PRO A 39 -8.14 12.35 -4.19
CA PRO A 39 -9.26 12.20 -5.09
C PRO A 39 -9.84 10.78 -5.04
N PRO A 40 -11.12 10.59 -5.39
CA PRO A 40 -11.70 9.26 -5.52
C PRO A 40 -10.97 8.42 -6.58
N LEU A 41 -10.80 7.12 -6.31
CA LEU A 41 -10.32 6.14 -7.28
C LEU A 41 -11.37 5.90 -8.36
N ALA A 42 -10.92 5.72 -9.60
CA ALA A 42 -11.79 5.17 -10.63
C ALA A 42 -12.05 3.67 -10.36
N LYS A 43 -13.21 3.19 -10.80
CA LYS A 43 -13.68 1.81 -10.57
C LYS A 43 -12.63 0.72 -10.86
N TYR A 44 -11.91 0.85 -11.98
CA TYR A 44 -10.93 -0.14 -12.46
C TYR A 44 -9.48 0.31 -12.28
N GLU A 45 -9.25 1.42 -11.59
CA GLU A 45 -7.91 1.95 -11.39
C GLU A 45 -7.20 1.19 -10.29
N ASN A 46 -6.01 0.64 -10.59
CA ASN A 46 -5.17 0.04 -9.55
C ASN A 46 -4.65 1.11 -8.58
N LEU A 47 -4.68 0.76 -7.30
CA LEU A 47 -4.11 1.54 -6.21
C LEU A 47 -2.74 0.97 -5.85
N PHE A 48 -1.69 1.77 -5.96
CA PHE A 48 -0.37 1.44 -5.47
C PHE A 48 -0.13 2.23 -4.19
N ILE A 49 0.30 1.57 -3.13
CA ILE A 49 0.64 2.17 -1.84
C ILE A 49 2.13 1.96 -1.64
N ILE A 50 2.89 3.03 -1.46
CA ILE A 50 4.32 2.97 -1.21
C ILE A 50 4.63 3.55 0.17
N ALA A 51 5.51 2.89 0.90
CA ALA A 51 5.98 3.32 2.22
C ALA A 51 7.32 2.66 2.54
N HIS A 52 7.99 3.14 3.59
CA HIS A 52 9.02 2.32 4.23
C HIS A 52 8.36 1.20 5.02
N GLY A 53 9.02 0.03 5.03
CA GLY A 53 8.58 -1.09 5.85
C GLY A 53 8.93 -0.87 7.31
N ALA A 54 8.02 -1.23 8.22
CA ALA A 54 8.27 -1.17 9.65
C ALA A 54 7.81 -2.48 10.30
N PHE A 55 8.77 -3.34 10.63
CA PHE A 55 8.53 -4.75 10.95
C PHE A 55 7.53 -4.97 12.10
N LEU A 56 7.58 -4.17 13.18
CA LEU A 56 6.70 -4.29 14.35
C LEU A 56 6.48 -2.92 15.02
N GLY A 57 5.23 -2.51 15.20
CA GLY A 57 4.88 -1.32 15.98
C GLY A 57 4.84 -1.60 17.50
N ASP A 58 4.66 -0.56 18.30
CA ASP A 58 4.70 -0.61 19.77
C ASP A 58 3.71 -1.60 20.42
N ASN A 59 2.62 -1.92 19.74
CA ASN A 59 1.60 -2.87 20.18
C ASN A 59 1.83 -4.29 19.66
N GLY A 60 2.98 -4.56 19.02
CA GLY A 60 3.29 -5.83 18.38
C GLY A 60 2.48 -6.10 17.12
N MET A 61 1.87 -5.09 16.49
CA MET A 61 1.19 -5.24 15.21
C MET A 61 2.11 -4.81 14.06
N PRO A 62 1.99 -5.40 12.86
CA PRO A 62 2.71 -4.94 11.69
C PRO A 62 2.29 -3.53 11.30
N VAL A 63 3.27 -2.70 10.97
CA VAL A 63 3.05 -1.31 10.57
C VAL A 63 3.85 -0.98 9.30
N ILE A 64 3.48 0.10 8.64
CA ILE A 64 4.32 0.75 7.63
C ILE A 64 4.46 2.21 8.03
N GLY A 65 5.50 2.86 7.56
CA GLY A 65 5.74 4.27 7.83
C GLY A 65 7.19 4.57 8.06
N ASP A 66 7.47 5.73 8.64
CA ASP A 66 8.79 6.30 8.74
C ASP A 66 9.30 6.22 10.18
N GLN A 67 10.37 5.43 10.37
CA GLN A 67 11.00 5.28 11.68
C GLN A 67 11.71 6.56 12.14
N GLU A 68 12.24 7.37 11.22
CA GLU A 68 12.97 8.60 11.59
C GLU A 68 12.02 9.65 12.17
N GLU A 69 10.78 9.67 11.68
CA GLU A 69 9.74 10.63 12.06
C GLU A 69 8.73 10.07 13.09
N ASP A 70 8.97 8.88 13.64
CA ASP A 70 8.07 8.20 14.60
C ASP A 70 6.62 8.06 14.07
N PHE A 71 6.49 7.83 12.76
CA PHE A 71 5.22 7.75 12.07
C PHE A 71 4.94 6.31 11.65
N TYR A 72 3.94 5.68 12.28
CA TYR A 72 3.56 4.30 11.99
C TYR A 72 2.05 4.16 11.79
N LEU A 73 1.67 3.42 10.74
CA LEU A 73 0.29 3.02 10.49
C LEU A 73 0.20 1.51 10.44
N ASN A 74 -0.83 0.95 11.06
CA ASN A 74 -1.23 -0.43 10.81
C ASN A 74 -2.24 -0.48 9.63
N GLY A 75 -2.49 -1.69 9.11
CA GLY A 75 -3.37 -1.87 7.94
C GLY A 75 -4.80 -1.39 8.16
N SER A 76 -5.33 -1.49 9.39
CA SER A 76 -6.69 -1.03 9.72
C SER A 76 -6.80 0.50 9.67
N THR A 77 -5.83 1.22 10.24
CA THR A 77 -5.78 2.67 10.26
C THR A 77 -5.59 3.23 8.85
N LEU A 78 -4.71 2.60 8.06
CA LEU A 78 -4.52 2.98 6.67
C LEU A 78 -5.82 2.81 5.88
N TYR A 79 -6.48 1.65 5.96
CA TYR A 79 -7.75 1.43 5.27
C TYR A 79 -8.81 2.46 5.67
N GLN A 80 -8.99 2.72 6.97
CA GLN A 80 -9.96 3.71 7.44
C GLN A 80 -9.69 5.12 6.89
N SER A 81 -8.41 5.47 6.74
CA SER A 81 -7.98 6.79 6.25
C SER A 81 -8.25 6.97 4.75
N ILE A 82 -8.24 5.89 3.96
CA ILE A 82 -8.46 5.93 2.51
C ILE A 82 -9.82 5.36 2.07
N ALA A 83 -10.61 4.78 2.98
CA ALA A 83 -11.87 4.12 2.63
C ALA A 83 -12.85 5.03 1.89
N ALA A 84 -12.81 6.34 2.15
CA ALA A 84 -13.68 7.33 1.49
C ALA A 84 -13.35 7.54 0.00
N ILE A 85 -12.12 7.25 -0.44
CA ILE A 85 -11.73 7.39 -1.85
C ILE A 85 -11.96 6.12 -2.67
N ILE A 86 -12.22 4.98 -2.02
CA ILE A 86 -12.43 3.70 -2.70
C ILE A 86 -13.93 3.55 -2.99
N PRO A 87 -14.38 3.50 -4.26
CA PRO A 87 -15.79 3.38 -4.58
C PRO A 87 -16.36 2.02 -4.12
N GLY A 88 -17.66 1.99 -3.81
CA GLY A 88 -18.32 0.76 -3.34
C GLY A 88 -18.33 -0.38 -4.36
N ASP A 89 -18.22 -0.08 -5.66
CA ASP A 89 -18.14 -1.05 -6.75
C ASP A 89 -16.73 -1.16 -7.35
N TYR A 90 -15.71 -0.83 -6.55
CA TYR A 90 -14.30 -0.94 -6.93
C TYR A 90 -13.91 -2.34 -7.38
N GLN A 91 -13.15 -2.41 -8.47
CA GLN A 91 -12.62 -3.64 -9.09
C GLN A 91 -11.14 -3.52 -9.47
N GLY A 92 -10.49 -2.41 -9.15
CA GLY A 92 -9.04 -2.30 -9.21
C GLY A 92 -8.38 -3.15 -8.11
N ASN A 93 -7.10 -3.45 -8.28
CA ASN A 93 -6.32 -4.14 -7.27
C ASN A 93 -5.50 -3.15 -6.44
N VAL A 94 -5.17 -3.54 -5.20
CA VAL A 94 -4.31 -2.78 -4.30
C VAL A 94 -2.95 -3.46 -4.20
N TYR A 95 -1.88 -2.71 -4.42
CA TYR A 95 -0.50 -3.18 -4.39
C TYR A 95 0.27 -2.40 -3.32
N ILE A 96 0.76 -3.08 -2.29
CA ILE A 96 1.44 -2.46 -1.13
C ILE A 96 2.95 -2.71 -1.22
N ASP A 97 3.67 -1.72 -1.74
CA ASP A 97 5.13 -1.68 -1.83
C ASP A 97 5.72 -1.05 -0.56
N ALA A 98 5.83 -1.86 0.47
CA ALA A 98 6.60 -1.54 1.67
C ALA A 98 7.43 -2.77 2.02
N CYS A 99 8.67 -2.59 2.46
CA CYS A 99 9.52 -3.73 2.82
C CYS A 99 8.76 -4.64 3.79
N GLU A 100 8.77 -5.94 3.50
CA GLU A 100 8.20 -6.97 4.37
C GLU A 100 6.67 -6.84 4.54
N SER A 101 5.97 -6.11 3.66
CA SER A 101 4.52 -5.87 3.77
C SER A 101 3.67 -7.13 3.64
N ALA A 102 4.19 -8.19 3.00
CA ALA A 102 3.58 -9.51 2.92
C ALA A 102 4.28 -10.57 3.78
N ASP A 103 5.32 -10.21 4.53
CA ASP A 103 5.95 -11.15 5.46
C ASP A 103 5.03 -11.36 6.67
N ASN A 104 4.70 -12.62 6.93
CA ASN A 104 3.92 -13.06 8.08
C ASN A 104 4.68 -14.13 8.87
N THR A 105 4.21 -14.42 10.08
CA THR A 105 4.71 -15.53 10.90
C THR A 105 3.54 -16.42 11.30
N GLU A 106 3.82 -17.61 11.84
CA GLU A 106 2.75 -18.50 12.34
C GLU A 106 1.88 -17.83 13.43
N GLU A 107 2.39 -16.80 14.10
CA GLU A 107 1.73 -16.11 15.21
C GLU A 107 1.16 -14.74 14.82
N MET A 108 1.47 -14.22 13.63
CA MET A 108 1.14 -12.84 13.25
C MET A 108 0.88 -12.68 11.76
N LEU A 109 -0.27 -12.07 11.44
CA LEU A 109 -0.61 -11.60 10.10
C LEU A 109 0.39 -10.55 9.61
N SER A 110 0.68 -10.51 8.32
CA SER A 110 1.41 -9.43 7.64
C SER A 110 0.62 -8.13 7.62
N PHE A 111 1.30 -7.01 7.32
CA PHE A 111 0.63 -5.72 7.12
C PHE A 111 -0.47 -5.82 6.05
N ALA A 112 -0.16 -6.42 4.90
CA ALA A 112 -1.10 -6.55 3.78
C ALA A 112 -2.33 -7.39 4.16
N GLU A 113 -2.15 -8.44 4.96
CA GLU A 113 -3.26 -9.22 5.54
C GLU A 113 -4.14 -8.36 6.47
N THR A 114 -3.54 -7.59 7.37
CA THR A 114 -4.32 -6.71 8.27
C THR A 114 -5.11 -5.66 7.50
N PHE A 115 -4.56 -5.10 6.42
CA PHE A 115 -5.29 -4.20 5.52
C PHE A 115 -6.44 -4.93 4.81
N TYR A 116 -6.15 -6.11 4.25
CA TYR A 116 -7.11 -6.89 3.48
C TYR A 116 -8.34 -7.31 4.30
N VAL A 117 -8.17 -7.61 5.60
CA VAL A 117 -9.29 -7.95 6.50
C VAL A 117 -10.39 -6.89 6.47
N TYR A 118 -10.04 -5.60 6.43
CA TYR A 118 -11.02 -4.50 6.41
C TYR A 118 -11.49 -4.14 5.00
N PHE A 119 -10.63 -4.38 4.00
CA PHE A 119 -10.93 -4.08 2.60
C PHE A 119 -11.93 -5.07 1.98
N ARG A 120 -11.76 -6.38 2.23
CA ARG A 120 -12.47 -7.45 1.52
C ARG A 120 -13.99 -7.44 1.68
N ASP A 121 -14.50 -6.92 2.80
CA ASP A 121 -15.94 -6.94 3.10
C ASP A 121 -16.73 -6.06 2.13
N LYS A 122 -16.11 -4.97 1.65
CA LYS A 122 -16.73 -4.01 0.73
C LYS A 122 -16.28 -4.16 -0.73
N HIS A 123 -15.13 -4.80 -0.98
CA HIS A 123 -14.50 -4.83 -2.29
C HIS A 123 -14.15 -6.28 -2.71
N LYS A 124 -15.19 -7.10 -2.86
CA LYS A 124 -15.04 -8.56 -3.07
C LYS A 124 -14.42 -8.97 -4.40
N ASP A 125 -14.51 -8.10 -5.41
CA ASP A 125 -13.96 -8.34 -6.75
C ASP A 125 -12.51 -7.85 -6.89
N SER A 126 -11.95 -7.26 -5.84
CA SER A 126 -10.60 -6.68 -5.80
C SER A 126 -9.64 -7.57 -5.01
N HIS A 127 -8.37 -7.54 -5.39
CA HIS A 127 -7.29 -8.26 -4.70
C HIS A 127 -6.32 -7.28 -4.05
N VAL A 128 -5.71 -7.72 -2.95
CA VAL A 128 -4.62 -7.00 -2.27
C VAL A 128 -3.34 -7.81 -2.43
N PHE A 129 -2.25 -7.13 -2.74
CA PHE A 129 -0.91 -7.70 -2.90
C PHE A 129 0.06 -6.96 -1.98
N GLY A 130 1.04 -7.68 -1.45
CA GLY A 130 2.21 -7.10 -0.78
C GLY A 130 3.51 -7.62 -1.38
N VAL A 131 4.63 -7.30 -0.74
CA VAL A 131 5.98 -7.75 -1.12
C VAL A 131 6.69 -8.37 0.09
N ASN A 132 7.46 -9.43 -0.16
CA ASN A 132 8.29 -10.06 0.86
C ASN A 132 9.70 -9.49 0.86
N GLY A 133 10.31 -9.37 2.04
CA GLY A 133 11.66 -8.83 2.20
C GLY A 133 11.81 -7.36 1.79
N CYS A 134 13.05 -6.92 1.59
CA CYS A 134 13.33 -5.54 1.20
C CYS A 134 12.89 -5.25 -0.24
N SER A 135 12.02 -4.24 -0.40
CA SER A 135 11.75 -3.63 -1.70
C SER A 135 12.77 -2.52 -1.98
N SER A 136 13.19 -2.40 -3.24
CA SER A 136 14.07 -1.32 -3.68
C SER A 136 13.88 -1.04 -5.16
N GLY A 137 14.11 0.21 -5.54
CA GLY A 137 13.99 0.68 -6.92
C GLY A 137 12.65 1.34 -7.22
N LEU A 138 12.16 1.13 -8.44
CA LEU A 138 10.86 1.65 -8.88
C LEU A 138 9.73 0.71 -8.44
N ILE A 139 8.52 1.25 -8.37
CA ILE A 139 7.32 0.47 -8.06
C ILE A 139 7.18 -0.66 -9.11
N PRO A 140 7.08 -1.94 -8.68
CA PRO A 140 6.91 -3.05 -9.60
C PRO A 140 5.61 -2.92 -10.42
N LEU A 141 5.62 -3.43 -11.65
CA LEU A 141 4.41 -3.48 -12.48
C LEU A 141 3.42 -4.53 -11.94
N PRO A 142 2.11 -4.42 -12.22
CA PRO A 142 1.10 -5.38 -11.75
C PRO A 142 1.36 -6.86 -12.05
N ASP A 143 2.12 -7.15 -13.11
CA ASP A 143 2.49 -8.49 -13.56
C ASP A 143 3.85 -8.96 -13.00
N ASP A 144 4.51 -8.14 -12.18
CA ASP A 144 5.79 -8.48 -11.55
C ASP A 144 5.60 -9.63 -10.53
N PRO A 145 6.41 -10.70 -10.60
CA PRO A 145 6.30 -11.84 -9.68
C PRO A 145 6.63 -11.51 -8.23
N LYS A 146 7.15 -10.31 -7.92
CA LYS A 146 7.34 -9.84 -6.53
C LYS A 146 6.01 -9.68 -5.78
N TRP A 147 4.91 -9.47 -6.48
CA TRP A 147 3.61 -9.29 -5.84
C TRP A 147 3.09 -10.61 -5.28
N ILE A 148 2.97 -10.66 -3.95
CA ILE A 148 2.41 -11.80 -3.25
C ILE A 148 0.92 -11.51 -3.00
N PRO A 149 -0.01 -12.29 -3.59
CA PRO A 149 -1.42 -12.10 -3.33
C PRO A 149 -1.73 -12.44 -1.88
N VAL A 150 -2.50 -11.58 -1.22
CA VAL A 150 -2.98 -11.83 0.13
C VAL A 150 -4.10 -12.88 0.09
N THR A 151 -3.90 -13.97 0.82
CA THR A 151 -4.91 -15.01 1.03
C THR A 151 -5.07 -15.26 2.53
N LEU A 152 -6.25 -14.97 3.08
CA LEU A 152 -6.55 -15.32 4.47
C LEU A 152 -6.86 -16.81 4.53
N VAL A 153 -6.06 -17.55 5.30
CA VAL A 153 -6.21 -19.00 5.52
C VAL A 153 -7.36 -19.31 6.46
#